data_AF-A0A398DLN7-F1
#
_entry.id   AF-A0A398DLN7-F1
#
_cell.length_a   1.000
_cell.length_b   1.000
_cell.length_c   1.000
_cell.angle_alpha   90.00
_cell.angle_beta   90.00
_cell.angle_gamma   90.00
#
_symmetry.space_group_name_H-M   'P 1'
#
loop_
_entity.id
_entity.type
_entity.pdbx_description
1 polymer ?
#
loop_
_entity_poly.entity_id
_entity_poly.type
_entity_poly.pdbx_seq_one_letter_code
_entity_poly.pdbx_strand_id
1 'polypeptide(L)' 'MKGDRSRNEDGRLRQKRGDAHIGTIEEQYGVDFGKRSDMHLDTLLEQNGVDSLDELLRKHQA' A
#
# COMPACT_ATOMS: atom_id res chain seq x y z
N MET A 1 -4.21 30.98 -16.61
CA MET A 1 -5.04 29.83 -16.22
C MET A 1 -4.15 28.78 -15.58
N LYS A 2 -4.49 28.32 -14.37
CA LYS A 2 -3.81 27.21 -13.69
C LYS A 2 -4.28 25.94 -14.40
N GLY A 3 -3.46 25.42 -15.31
CA GLY A 3 -3.83 24.34 -16.24
C GLY A 3 -4.52 23.16 -15.54
N ASP A 4 -5.49 22.58 -16.24
CA ASP A 4 -6.26 21.43 -15.79
C ASP A 4 -5.30 20.32 -15.42
N ARG A 5 -5.17 20.06 -14.12
CA ARG A 5 -4.31 19.02 -13.58
C ARG A 5 -5.14 17.74 -13.68
N SER A 6 -5.34 17.23 -14.90
CA SER A 6 -5.99 15.95 -15.08
C SER A 6 -5.13 14.91 -14.36
N ARG A 7 -5.53 14.60 -13.12
CA ARG A 7 -5.01 13.47 -12.40
C ARG A 7 -5.70 12.28 -13.04
N ASN A 8 -4.96 11.65 -13.96
CA ASN A 8 -5.21 10.33 -14.53
C ASN A 8 -6.44 10.28 -15.47
N GLU A 9 -6.20 10.40 -16.78
CA GLU A 9 -7.20 10.14 -17.84
C GLU A 9 -7.76 8.69 -17.78
N ASP A 10 -7.00 7.74 -17.23
CA ASP A 10 -7.37 6.32 -17.16
C ASP A 10 -7.97 5.87 -15.81
N GLY A 11 -8.13 6.78 -14.84
CA GLY A 11 -8.81 6.49 -13.56
C GLY A 11 -8.16 5.45 -12.63
N ARG A 12 -7.02 4.84 -13.01
CA ARG A 12 -6.35 3.83 -12.18
C ARG A 12 -5.78 4.46 -10.90
N LEU A 13 -6.07 3.83 -9.75
CA LEU A 13 -5.44 4.21 -8.49
C LEU A 13 -3.96 3.86 -8.53
N ARG A 14 -3.11 4.82 -8.17
CA ARG A 14 -1.67 4.59 -8.06
C ARG A 14 -1.41 3.66 -6.88
N GLN A 15 -0.62 2.61 -7.11
CA GLN A 15 -0.19 1.70 -6.05
C GLN A 15 0.62 2.44 -4.97
N LYS A 16 0.56 1.95 -3.73
CA LYS A 16 1.45 2.40 -2.66
C LYS A 16 2.90 2.04 -3.06
N ARG A 17 3.86 2.90 -2.71
CA ARG A 17 5.27 2.61 -3.00
C ARG A 17 5.76 1.45 -2.12
N GLY A 18 6.56 0.56 -2.69
CA GLY A 18 7.11 -0.60 -1.99
C GLY A 18 8.08 -0.26 -0.86
N ASP A 19 8.77 0.89 -0.95
CA ASP A 19 9.69 1.39 0.08
C ASP A 19 8.98 2.00 1.30
N ALA A 20 7.65 2.00 1.35
CA ALA A 20 6.90 2.44 2.51
C ALA A 20 7.14 1.52 3.71
N HIS A 21 7.38 2.10 4.89
CA HIS A 21 7.52 1.34 6.13
C HIS A 21 6.20 0.74 6.58
N ILE A 22 6.24 -0.50 7.05
CA ILE A 22 5.07 -1.22 7.55
C ILE A 22 4.40 -0.48 8.70
N GLY A 23 5.17 0.07 9.66
CA GLY A 23 4.58 0.80 10.79
C GLY A 23 3.68 1.97 10.36
N THR A 24 4.08 2.70 9.31
CA THR A 24 3.24 3.79 8.76
C THR A 24 1.96 3.26 8.12
N ILE A 25 1.99 2.07 7.53
CA ILE A 25 0.82 1.44 6.91
C ILE A 25 -0.13 0.90 7.98
N GLU A 26 0.42 0.24 9.00
CA GLU A 26 -0.33 -0.24 10.16
C GLU A 26 -1.09 0.92 10.84
N GLU A 27 -0.41 2.04 11.09
CA GLU A 27 -1.03 3.26 11.62
C GLU A 27 -2.09 3.85 10.68
N GLN A 28 -1.83 3.89 9.37
CA GLN A 28 -2.74 4.48 8.38
C GLN A 28 -4.03 3.70 8.21
N TYR A 29 -3.94 2.37 8.24
CA TYR A 29 -5.07 1.48 7.95
C TYR A 29 -5.64 0.82 9.22
N GLY A 30 -5.02 1.02 10.38
CA GLY A 30 -5.45 0.42 11.64
C GLY A 30 -5.36 -1.10 11.64
N VAL A 31 -4.36 -1.65 10.94
CA VAL A 31 -4.12 -3.08 10.80
C VAL A 31 -2.80 -3.44 11.46
N ASP A 32 -2.67 -4.66 11.98
CA ASP A 32 -1.42 -5.19 12.52
C ASP A 32 -0.97 -6.37 11.66
N PHE A 33 0.16 -6.24 10.97
CA PHE A 33 0.75 -7.29 10.15
C PHE A 33 1.70 -8.19 10.95
N GLY A 34 1.98 -7.87 12.23
CA GLY A 34 2.86 -8.63 13.11
C GLY A 34 4.32 -8.63 12.65
N LYS A 35 4.74 -7.63 11.89
CA LYS A 35 6.11 -7.49 11.39
C LYS A 35 6.82 -6.32 12.05
N ARG A 36 8.13 -6.20 11.83
CA ARG A 36 8.87 -5.04 12.32
C ARG A 36 8.39 -3.79 11.58
N SER A 37 8.21 -2.70 12.32
CA SER A 37 7.71 -1.42 11.80
C SER A 37 8.64 -0.79 10.75
N ASP A 38 9.94 -1.08 10.80
CA ASP A 38 10.96 -0.64 9.85
C ASP A 38 11.07 -1.52 8.60
N MET A 39 10.26 -2.57 8.48
CA MET A 39 10.21 -3.39 7.28
C MET A 39 9.58 -2.60 6.12
N HIS A 40 10.04 -2.85 4.90
CA HIS A 40 9.43 -2.29 3.70
C HIS A 40 8.19 -3.09 3.27
N LEU A 41 7.25 -2.40 2.63
CA LEU A 41 6.03 -2.98 2.08
C LEU A 41 6.34 -4.01 0.99
N ASP A 42 7.32 -3.75 0.12
CA ASP A 42 7.73 -4.71 -0.93
C ASP A 42 8.02 -6.12 -0.39
N THR A 43 8.77 -6.19 0.71
CA THR A 43 9.17 -7.42 1.37
C THR A 43 7.97 -8.13 1.97
N LEU A 44 7.01 -7.37 2.52
CA LEU A 44 5.76 -7.93 3.02
C LEU A 44 4.91 -8.50 1.88
N LEU A 45 4.81 -7.78 0.75
CA LEU A 45 4.05 -8.19 -0.42
C LEU A 45 4.63 -9.47 -1.03
N GLU A 46 5.95 -9.55 -1.18
CA GLU A 46 6.67 -10.75 -1.65
C GLU A 46 6.45 -11.96 -0.73
N GLN A 47 6.54 -11.78 0.59
CA GLN A 47 6.31 -12.85 1.57
C GLN A 47 4.86 -13.38 1.53
N ASN A 48 3.89 -12.52 1.26
CA ASN A 48 2.47 -12.88 1.19
C ASN A 48 2.01 -13.29 -0.22
N GLY A 49 2.90 -13.20 -1.21
CA GLY A 49 2.61 -13.49 -2.62
C GLY A 49 1.48 -12.62 -3.18
N VAL A 50 1.49 -11.32 -2.88
CA VAL A 50 0.50 -10.34 -3.35
C VAL A 50 1.21 -9.21 -4.09
N ASP A 51 0.54 -8.61 -5.08
CA ASP A 51 1.18 -7.57 -5.91
C ASP A 51 0.89 -6.15 -5.40
N SER A 52 -0.06 -5.99 -4.48
CA SER A 52 -0.47 -4.67 -4.01
C SER A 52 -0.94 -4.65 -2.56
N LEU A 53 -0.80 -3.48 -1.92
CA LEU A 53 -1.31 -3.24 -0.57
C LEU A 53 -2.82 -3.49 -0.46
N ASP A 54 -3.58 -3.17 -1.50
CA ASP A 54 -5.02 -3.36 -1.50
C ASP A 54 -5.41 -4.84 -1.41
N GLU A 55 -4.70 -5.70 -2.15
CA GLU A 55 -4.87 -7.16 -2.06
C GLU A 55 -4.48 -7.70 -0.68
N LEU A 56 -3.38 -7.18 -0.10
CA LEU A 56 -2.96 -7.51 1.25
C LEU A 56 -4.05 -7.16 2.28
N LEU A 57 -4.64 -5.96 2.18
CA LEU A 57 -5.71 -5.51 3.07
C LEU A 57 -6.97 -6.37 2.92
N ARG A 58 -7.37 -6.71 1.69
CA ARG A 58 -8.51 -7.61 1.45
C ARG A 58 -8.31 -8.98 2.09
N LYS A 59 -7.09 -9.54 2.07
CA LYS A 59 -6.77 -10.80 2.75
C LYS A 59 -6.90 -10.70 4.27
N HIS A 60 -6.58 -9.53 4.85
CA HIS A 60 -6.67 -9.30 6.30
C HIS A 60 -8.08 -8.94 6.80
N GLN A 61 -8.99 -8.52 5.92
CA GLN A 61 -10.38 -8.16 6.27
C GLN A 61 -11.38 -9.34 6.18
N ALA A 62 -10.89 -10.57 5.97
CA ALA A 62 -11.71 -11.79 5.85
C ALA A 62 -11.93 -12.52 7.19
#